data_AF-A0A0N0DWQ1-F1
#
_entry.id   AF-A0A0N0DWQ1-F1
#
_cell.length_a   1.000
_cell.length_b   1.000
_cell.length_c   1.000
_cell.angle_alpha   90.00
_cell.angle_beta   90.00
_cell.angle_gamma   90.00
#
_symmetry.space_group_name_H-M   'P 1'
#
loop_
_entity.id
_entity.type
_entity.pdbx_description
1 polymer ?
#
loop_
_entity_poly.entity_id
_entity_poly.type
_entity_poly.pdbx_seq_one_letter_code
_entity_poly.pdbx_strand_id
1 'polypeptide(L)'
;MSFYRNTHPATPQLKVGQVVAYDYLYNNKTWQWTLGTVREINEYTATVQQWGLHTGDADTLRSILSREVDGEGNRMKSFQDSLALARDALASTRRNNEDRVSRARDNYNSAREKIELIGEYVSPRHLSERSPRPCRQRPPGK
;
A
#
# COMPACT_ATOMS: atom_id res chain seq x y z
N MET A 1 -39.87 29.16 0.01
CA MET A 1 -39.14 27.95 -0.43
C MET A 1 -39.90 27.36 -1.61
N SER A 2 -39.25 27.21 -2.76
CA SER A 2 -39.94 26.88 -4.03
C SER A 2 -39.98 25.36 -4.24
N PHE A 3 -41.19 24.80 -4.30
CA PHE A 3 -41.47 23.37 -4.51
C PHE A 3 -41.17 22.86 -5.93
N TYR A 4 -40.73 23.74 -6.85
CA TYR A 4 -40.48 23.42 -8.26
C TYR A 4 -39.19 22.63 -8.54
N ARG A 5 -38.32 22.41 -7.53
CA ARG A 5 -37.05 21.69 -7.72
C ARG A 5 -37.17 20.16 -7.64
N ASN A 6 -38.29 19.62 -7.18
CA ASN A 6 -38.47 18.18 -6.95
C ASN A 6 -39.04 17.40 -8.14
N THR A 7 -39.46 18.06 -9.22
CA THR A 7 -40.01 17.36 -10.40
C THR A 7 -39.02 17.25 -11.55
N HIS A 8 -37.89 17.96 -11.50
CA HIS A 8 -36.80 17.87 -12.48
C HIS A 8 -35.46 17.80 -11.73
N PRO A 9 -35.07 16.64 -11.16
CA PRO A 9 -33.66 16.45 -10.83
C PRO A 9 -32.89 16.62 -12.14
N ALA A 10 -31.94 17.55 -12.19
CA ALA A 10 -31.01 17.64 -13.31
C ALA A 10 -30.34 16.27 -13.41
N THR A 11 -30.78 15.44 -14.36
CA THR A 11 -30.25 14.09 -14.52
C THR A 11 -28.78 14.25 -14.84
N PRO A 12 -27.87 13.71 -14.00
CA PRO A 12 -26.45 13.81 -14.28
C PRO A 12 -26.19 13.20 -15.67
N GLN A 13 -25.51 13.93 -16.54
CA GLN A 13 -25.19 13.43 -17.87
C GLN A 13 -24.37 12.15 -17.73
N LEU A 14 -24.84 11.09 -18.40
CA LEU A 14 -24.16 9.81 -18.49
C LEU A 14 -22.78 10.01 -19.13
N LYS A 15 -21.77 9.33 -18.60
CA LYS A 15 -20.39 9.32 -19.12
C LYS A 15 -19.95 7.89 -19.40
N VAL A 16 -19.17 7.71 -20.46
CA VAL A 16 -18.51 6.44 -20.75
C VAL A 16 -17.63 6.03 -19.57
N GLY A 17 -17.71 4.77 -19.17
CA GLY A 17 -17.02 4.21 -18.00
C GLY A 17 -17.78 4.33 -16.68
N GLN A 18 -18.91 5.03 -16.64
CA GLN A 18 -19.75 5.05 -15.43
C GLN A 18 -20.49 3.73 -15.23
N VAL A 19 -20.68 3.36 -13.96
CA VAL A 19 -21.54 2.26 -13.55
C VAL A 19 -22.97 2.79 -13.41
N VAL A 20 -23.91 2.12 -14.06
CA VAL A 20 -25.33 2.47 -14.06
C VAL A 20 -26.15 1.29 -13.58
N ALA A 21 -27.21 1.60 -12.83
CA ALA A 21 -28.27 0.65 -12.49
C ALA A 21 -29.49 0.99 -13.34
N TYR A 22 -30.07 -0.02 -13.99
CA TYR A 22 -31.30 0.13 -14.75
C TYR A 22 -32.20 -1.08 -14.55
N ASP A 23 -33.50 -0.83 -14.60
CA ASP A 23 -34.55 -1.83 -14.57
C ASP A 23 -35.16 -1.98 -15.97
N TYR A 24 -35.61 -3.20 -16.26
CA TYR A 24 -36.28 -3.52 -17.51
C TYR A 24 -37.23 -4.69 -17.32
N LEU A 25 -38.26 -4.72 -18.16
CA LEU A 25 -39.22 -5.81 -18.17
C LEU A 25 -38.75 -6.89 -19.14
N TYR A 26 -38.35 -8.04 -18.62
CA TYR A 26 -37.96 -9.18 -19.45
C TYR A 26 -39.18 -9.99 -19.88
N ASN A 27 -39.29 -10.24 -21.18
CA ASN A 27 -40.36 -11.02 -21.80
C ASN A 27 -41.78 -10.61 -21.37
N ASN A 28 -41.98 -9.31 -21.11
CA ASN A 28 -43.23 -8.71 -20.63
C ASN A 28 -43.82 -9.34 -19.35
N LYS A 29 -43.02 -10.07 -18.56
CA LYS A 29 -43.52 -10.85 -17.42
C LYS A 29 -42.73 -10.68 -16.14
N THR A 30 -41.42 -10.47 -16.24
CA THR A 30 -40.56 -10.39 -15.06
C THR A 30 -39.80 -9.09 -15.05
N TRP A 31 -40.04 -8.26 -14.04
CA TRP A 31 -39.19 -7.13 -13.72
C TRP A 31 -37.81 -7.64 -13.33
N GLN A 32 -36.80 -7.13 -14.01
CA GLN A 32 -35.40 -7.41 -13.74
C GLN A 32 -34.68 -6.09 -13.61
N TRP A 33 -33.61 -6.08 -12.81
CA TRP A 33 -32.67 -4.99 -12.82
C TRP A 33 -31.27 -5.54 -12.99
N THR A 34 -30.39 -4.69 -13.47
CA THR A 34 -29.00 -5.07 -13.68
C THR A 34 -28.09 -3.87 -13.50
N LEU A 35 -26.85 -4.17 -13.12
CA LEU A 35 -25.77 -3.21 -13.13
C LEU A 35 -24.98 -3.40 -14.42
N GLY A 36 -24.45 -2.30 -14.95
CA GLY A 36 -23.51 -2.38 -16.05
C GLY A 36 -22.68 -1.13 -16.20
N THR A 37 -21.64 -1.23 -17.03
CA THR A 37 -20.78 -0.10 -17.35
C THR A 37 -21.16 0.48 -18.69
N VAL A 38 -21.32 1.80 -18.77
CA VAL A 38 -21.55 2.49 -20.03
C VAL A 38 -20.31 2.37 -20.93
N ARG A 39 -20.47 1.79 -22.11
CA ARG A 39 -19.39 1.57 -23.09
C ARG A 39 -19.36 2.66 -24.16
N GLU A 40 -20.53 3.04 -24.65
CA GLU A 40 -20.69 4.08 -25.68
C GLU A 40 -21.97 4.86 -25.42
N ILE A 41 -21.95 6.15 -25.77
CA ILE A 41 -23.11 7.04 -25.67
C ILE A 41 -23.26 7.72 -27.03
N ASN A 42 -24.41 7.50 -27.66
CA ASN A 42 -24.87 8.18 -28.85
C ASN A 42 -25.93 9.22 -28.47
N GLU A 43 -26.44 9.95 -29.45
CA GLU A 43 -27.40 11.05 -29.23
C GLU A 43 -28.66 10.63 -28.45
N TYR A 44 -29.13 9.40 -28.62
CA TYR A 44 -30.33 8.87 -27.95
C TYR A 44 -30.17 7.47 -27.36
N THR A 45 -28.99 6.87 -27.45
CA THR A 45 -28.77 5.50 -27.00
C THR A 45 -27.47 5.39 -26.22
N ALA A 46 -27.46 4.55 -25.19
CA ALA A 46 -26.25 4.18 -24.47
C ALA A 46 -26.08 2.66 -24.57
N THR A 47 -24.90 2.20 -24.96
CA THR A 47 -24.57 0.77 -24.89
C THR A 47 -23.98 0.49 -23.52
N VAL A 48 -24.55 -0.48 -22.82
CA VAL A 48 -24.13 -0.84 -21.47
C VAL A 48 -23.63 -2.27 -21.48
N GLN A 49 -22.41 -2.47 -21.00
CA GLN A 49 -21.92 -3.82 -20.72
C GLN A 49 -22.55 -4.31 -19.42
N GLN A 50 -23.47 -5.25 -19.55
CA GLN A 50 -24.18 -5.85 -18.44
C GLN A 50 -23.25 -6.72 -17.58
N TRP A 51 -23.31 -6.59 -16.26
CA TRP A 51 -22.49 -7.35 -15.31
C TRP A 51 -23.18 -8.62 -14.79
N GLY A 52 -24.51 -8.63 -14.72
CA GLY A 52 -25.28 -9.80 -14.26
C GLY A 52 -26.77 -9.51 -14.05
N LEU A 53 -27.64 -10.51 -14.26
CA LEU A 53 -29.08 -10.36 -14.10
C LEU A 53 -29.49 -10.54 -12.64
N HIS A 54 -30.28 -9.61 -12.12
CA HIS A 54 -30.86 -9.72 -10.79
C HIS A 54 -32.39 -9.59 -10.86
N THR A 55 -33.07 -10.56 -10.25
CA THR A 55 -34.52 -10.57 -10.06
C THR A 55 -34.85 -10.04 -8.67
N GLY A 56 -35.67 -9.00 -8.57
CA GLY A 56 -36.08 -8.44 -7.28
C GLY A 56 -36.59 -7.00 -7.41
N ASP A 57 -37.21 -6.48 -6.35
CA ASP A 57 -37.65 -5.07 -6.30
C ASP A 57 -36.50 -4.13 -5.87
N ALA A 58 -36.72 -2.82 -5.96
CA ALA A 58 -35.80 -1.76 -5.54
C ALA A 58 -35.24 -1.95 -4.11
N ASP A 59 -36.00 -2.50 -3.17
CA ASP A 59 -35.54 -2.78 -1.81
C ASP A 59 -34.47 -3.90 -1.79
N THR A 60 -34.60 -4.89 -2.68
CA THR A 60 -33.58 -5.93 -2.85
C THR A 60 -32.28 -5.33 -3.37
N LEU A 61 -32.36 -4.45 -4.37
CA LEU A 61 -31.21 -3.71 -4.89
C LEU A 61 -30.52 -2.88 -3.79
N ARG A 62 -31.30 -2.11 -3.02
CA ARG A 62 -30.78 -1.32 -1.89
C ARG A 62 -30.06 -2.21 -0.87
N SER A 63 -30.63 -3.36 -0.53
CA SER A 63 -30.00 -4.29 0.43
C SER A 63 -28.65 -4.82 -0.07
N ILE A 64 -28.54 -5.13 -1.36
CA ILE A 64 -27.31 -5.63 -1.98
C ILE A 64 -26.26 -4.52 -2.03
N LEU A 65 -26.65 -3.32 -2.47
CA LEU A 65 -25.74 -2.17 -2.52
C LEU A 65 -25.22 -1.80 -1.13
N SER A 66 -26.10 -1.76 -0.12
CA SER A 66 -25.70 -1.50 1.26
C SER A 66 -24.70 -2.56 1.76
N ARG A 67 -24.97 -3.84 1.50
CA ARG A 67 -24.05 -4.92 1.88
C ARG A 67 -22.70 -4.81 1.18
N GLU A 68 -22.68 -4.42 -0.10
CA GLU A 68 -21.43 -4.25 -0.85
C GLU A 68 -20.63 -3.05 -0.32
N VAL A 69 -21.30 -1.93 -0.02
CA VAL A 69 -20.68 -0.75 0.60
C VAL A 69 -20.09 -1.11 1.97
N ASP A 70 -20.83 -1.86 2.80
CA ASP A 70 -20.34 -2.33 4.09
C ASP A 70 -19.15 -3.30 3.92
N GLY A 71 -19.21 -4.17 2.91
CA GLY A 71 -18.13 -5.10 2.57
C GLY A 71 -16.85 -4.39 2.16
N GLU A 72 -16.94 -3.44 1.24
CA GLU A 72 -15.81 -2.61 0.82
C GLU A 72 -15.29 -1.71 1.94
N GLY A 73 -16.17 -1.18 2.80
CA GLY A 73 -15.78 -0.45 4.01
C GLY A 73 -14.94 -1.30 4.97
N ASN A 74 -15.35 -2.56 5.18
CA ASN A 74 -14.62 -3.50 6.01
C ASN A 74 -13.26 -3.87 5.39
N ARG A 75 -13.20 -4.10 4.07
CA ARG A 75 -11.94 -4.34 3.35
C ARG A 75 -10.98 -3.15 3.47
N MET A 76 -11.48 -1.94 3.25
CA MET A 76 -10.69 -0.72 3.40
C MET A 76 -10.11 -0.61 4.81
N LYS A 77 -10.90 -0.91 5.84
CA LYS A 77 -10.44 -0.92 7.23
C LYS A 77 -9.32 -1.95 7.45
N SER A 78 -9.49 -3.18 6.96
CA SER A 78 -8.44 -4.21 7.04
C SER A 78 -7.14 -3.81 6.35
N PHE A 79 -7.22 -3.13 5.19
CA PHE A 79 -6.04 -2.60 4.52
C PHE A 79 -5.37 -1.48 5.32
N GLN A 80 -6.15 -0.57 5.90
CA GLN A 80 -5.64 0.50 6.76
C GLN A 80 -4.93 -0.07 8.00
N ASP A 81 -5.52 -1.07 8.65
CA ASP A 81 -4.92 -1.74 9.81
C ASP A 81 -3.61 -2.45 9.43
N SER A 82 -3.60 -3.18 8.30
CA SER A 82 -2.39 -3.83 7.78
C SER A 82 -1.29 -2.83 7.45
N LEU A 83 -1.66 -1.67 6.89
CA LEU A 83 -0.74 -0.62 6.54
C LEU A 83 -0.18 0.10 7.79
N ALA A 84 -0.98 0.24 8.85
CA ALA A 84 -0.52 0.73 10.14
C ALA A 84 0.53 -0.21 10.75
N LEU A 85 0.25 -1.52 10.79
CA LEU A 85 1.21 -2.53 11.26
C LEU A 85 2.52 -2.51 10.46
N ALA A 86 2.44 -2.41 9.13
CA ALA A 86 3.61 -2.32 8.27
C ALA A 86 4.44 -1.05 8.55
N ARG A 87 3.79 0.08 8.84
CA ARG A 87 4.46 1.33 9.23
C ARG A 87 5.20 1.19 10.56
N ASP A 88 4.56 0.58 11.55
CA ASP A 88 5.18 0.35 12.87
C ASP A 88 6.38 -0.59 12.77
N ALA A 89 6.27 -1.67 11.99
CA ALA A 89 7.38 -2.58 11.72
C ALA A 89 8.56 -1.87 11.02
N LEU A 90 8.28 -0.98 10.07
CA LEU A 90 9.30 -0.18 9.39
C LEU A 90 9.97 0.80 10.36
N ALA A 91 9.21 1.48 11.21
CA ALA A 91 9.75 2.39 12.22
C ALA A 91 10.67 1.65 13.21
N SER A 92 10.25 0.47 13.69
CA SER A 92 11.06 -0.41 14.54
C SER A 92 12.37 -0.83 13.85
N THR A 93 12.30 -1.25 12.58
CA THR A 93 13.48 -1.64 11.81
C THR A 93 14.45 -0.48 11.61
N ARG A 94 13.94 0.73 11.33
CA ARG A 94 14.76 1.94 11.20
C ARG A 94 15.48 2.26 12.51
N ARG A 95 14.78 2.20 13.64
CA ARG A 95 15.36 2.41 14.96
C ARG A 95 16.48 1.40 15.27
N ASN A 96 16.22 0.12 15.04
CA ASN A 96 17.22 -0.93 15.23
C ASN A 96 18.45 -0.73 14.34
N ASN A 97 18.25 -0.28 13.10
CA ASN A 97 19.36 0.02 12.20
C ASN A 97 20.17 1.22 12.68
N GLU A 98 19.52 2.28 13.15
CA GLU A 98 20.18 3.44 13.74
C GLU A 98 21.00 3.05 14.97
N ASP A 99 20.45 2.23 15.88
CA ASP A 99 21.16 1.72 17.06
C ASP A 99 22.40 0.89 16.69
N ARG A 100 22.32 0.10 15.61
CA ARG A 100 23.46 -0.68 15.10
C ARG A 100 24.53 0.21 14.50
N VAL A 101 24.12 1.23 13.73
CA VAL A 101 25.04 2.21 13.14
C VAL A 101 25.72 3.02 14.25
N SER A 102 24.99 3.43 15.29
CA SER A 102 25.58 4.12 16.45
C SER A 102 26.62 3.26 17.14
N ARG A 103 26.30 2.00 17.47
CA ARG A 103 27.26 1.06 18.07
C ARG A 103 28.52 0.84 17.21
N ALA A 104 28.36 0.75 15.90
CA ALA A 104 29.49 0.62 14.98
C ALA A 104 30.38 1.88 14.98
N ARG A 105 29.78 3.08 15.04
CA ARG A 105 30.51 4.35 15.16
C ARG A 105 31.26 4.45 16.50
N ASP A 106 30.63 4.07 17.60
CA ASP A 106 31.26 4.10 18.93
C ASP A 106 32.48 3.17 18.99
N ASN A 107 32.34 1.96 18.43
CA ASN A 107 33.45 1.01 18.31
C ASN A 107 34.59 1.55 17.43
N TYR A 108 34.26 2.18 16.30
CA TYR A 108 35.25 2.78 15.41
C TYR A 108 35.99 3.93 16.09
N ASN A 109 35.27 4.84 16.75
CA ASN A 109 35.87 5.97 17.46
C ASN A 109 36.78 5.48 18.60
N SER A 110 36.32 4.49 19.37
CA SER A 110 37.13 3.87 20.43
C SER A 110 38.42 3.23 19.90
N ALA A 111 38.34 2.57 18.73
CA ALA A 111 39.53 1.98 18.08
C ALA A 111 40.48 3.07 17.55
N ARG A 112 39.92 4.14 16.99
CA ARG A 112 40.67 5.30 16.50
C ARG A 112 41.43 5.99 17.62
N GLU A 113 40.78 6.28 18.75
CA GLU A 113 41.43 6.87 19.93
C GLU A 113 42.59 6.01 20.44
N LYS A 114 42.42 4.69 20.48
CA LYS A 114 43.49 3.76 20.86
C LYS A 114 44.68 3.80 19.88
N ILE A 115 44.41 3.95 18.59
CA ILE A 115 45.48 4.09 17.57
C ILE A 115 46.18 5.44 17.71
N GLU A 116 45.44 6.53 17.92
CA GLU A 116 46.01 7.87 18.15
C GLU A 116 46.92 7.87 19.38
N LEU A 117 46.50 7.23 20.48
CA LEU A 117 47.32 7.06 21.69
C LEU A 117 48.61 6.26 21.43
N ILE A 118 48.55 5.21 20.61
CA ILE A 118 49.74 4.44 20.20
C ILE A 118 50.63 5.28 19.29
N GLY A 119 50.05 6.05 18.36
CA GLY A 119 50.78 6.94 17.45
C GLY A 119 51.55 8.04 18.19
N GLU A 120 51.00 8.54 19.29
CA GLU A 120 51.67 9.50 20.18
C GLU A 120 52.82 8.83 20.97
N TYR A 121 52.70 7.54 21.32
CA TYR A 121 53.72 6.79 22.05
C TYR A 121 54.82 6.19 21.15
N VAL A 122 54.54 5.94 19.86
CA VAL A 122 55.53 5.52 18.85
C VAL A 122 56.30 6.75 18.37
N SER A 123 57.07 7.33 19.29
CA SER A 123 58.15 8.26 18.95
C SER A 123 59.15 7.55 18.03
N PRO A 124 59.85 8.25 17.09
CA PRO A 124 60.71 7.64 16.06
C PRO A 124 61.79 6.65 16.55
N ARG A 125 62.04 6.58 17.86
CA ARG A 125 62.95 5.59 18.48
C ARG A 125 62.52 4.13 18.32
N HIS A 126 61.23 3.81 18.14
CA HIS A 126 60.78 2.41 18.01
C HIS A 126 60.71 1.89 16.56
N LEU A 127 60.79 2.78 15.56
CA LEU A 127 60.87 2.39 14.15
C LEU A 127 62.25 1.87 13.75
N SER A 128 63.30 2.15 14.53
CA SER A 128 64.66 1.66 14.26
C SER A 128 64.96 0.26 14.81
N GLU A 129 64.05 -0.37 15.56
CA GLU A 129 64.38 -1.59 16.35
C GLU A 129 63.51 -2.83 16.10
N ARG A 130 62.59 -2.81 15.12
CA ARG A 130 61.78 -4.01 14.80
C ARG A 130 61.87 -4.39 13.33
N SER A 131 62.81 -5.28 13.02
CA SER A 131 62.61 -6.23 11.93
C SER A 131 61.33 -7.04 12.22
N PRO A 132 60.34 -7.06 11.31
CA PRO A 132 59.13 -7.86 11.50
C PRO A 132 59.50 -9.33 11.56
N ARG A 133 59.13 -10.04 12.63
CA ARG A 133 59.28 -11.50 12.68
C ARG A 133 58.19 -12.15 11.81
N PRO A 134 58.53 -13.13 10.96
CA PRO A 134 57.55 -13.74 10.07
C PRO A 134 56.52 -14.54 10.86
N CYS A 135 55.23 -14.27 10.61
CA CYS A 135 54.14 -15.09 11.11
C CYS A 135 54.26 -16.50 10.51
N ARG A 136 54.56 -17.50 11.33
CA ARG A 136 54.52 -18.91 10.92
C ARG A 136 53.11 -19.25 10.41
N GLN A 137 52.98 -19.46 9.11
CA GLN A 137 51.81 -20.13 8.54
C GLN A 137 51.81 -21.57 9.04
N ARG A 138 50.69 -21.99 9.64
CA ARG A 138 50.45 -23.36 10.11
C ARG A 138 50.29 -24.24 8.86
N PRO A 139 51.03 -25.36 8.70
CA PRO A 139 50.85 -26.20 7.52
C PRO A 139 49.50 -26.93 7.58
N PRO A 140 48.88 -27.24 6.44
CA PRO A 140 47.63 -27.99 6.40
C PRO A 140 47.92 -29.45 6.78
N GLY A 141 47.21 -29.94 7.79
CA GLY A 141 47.28 -31.34 8.22
C GLY A 141 46.74 -32.27 7.13
N LYS A 142 47.45 -33.38 6.91
CA LYS A 142 46.92 -34.61 6.32
C LYS A 142 46.41 -35.52 7.42
#